data_AF-X1KZ88-F1
#
_entry.id   AF-X1KZ88-F1
#
_cell.length_a   1.000
_cell.length_b   1.000
_cell.length_c   1.000
_cell.angle_alpha   90.00
_cell.angle_beta   90.00
_cell.angle_gamma   90.00
#
_symmetry.space_group_name_H-M   'P 1'
#
loop_
_entity.id
_entity.type
_entity.pdbx_description
1 polymer ?
#
loop_
_entity_poly.entity_id
_entity_poly.type
_entity_poly.pdbx_seq_one_letter_code
_entity_poly.pdbx_strand_id
1 'polypeptide(L)' 'MRERFKVLVGGAAIDGAWAKEIGADGFAEDMREAAEVALSLLAERKEA' A
#
# COMPACT_ATOMS: atom_id res chain seq x y z
N MET A 1 -14.65 -2.47 -7.28
CA MET A 1 -14.18 -1.79 -6.04
C MET A 1 -12.66 -1.61 -6.04
N ARG A 2 -11.86 -2.63 -6.38
CA ARG A 2 -10.38 -2.52 -6.44
C ARG A 2 -9.85 -1.49 -7.45
N GLU A 3 -10.56 -1.23 -8.54
CA GLU A 3 -10.19 -0.15 -9.49
C GLU A 3 -10.39 1.26 -8.92
N ARG A 4 -11.23 1.41 -7.88
CA ARG A 4 -11.56 2.71 -7.29
C ARG A 4 -10.67 3.08 -6.11
N PHE A 5 -10.07 2.11 -5.43
CA PHE A 5 -9.36 2.31 -4.18
C PHE A 5 -8.04 1.55 -4.19
N LYS A 6 -6.99 2.23 -3.73
CA LYS A 6 -5.71 1.61 -3.42
C LYS A 6 -5.75 1.04 -2.01
N VAL A 7 -5.21 -0.16 -1.84
CA VAL A 7 -5.18 -0.87 -0.56
C VAL A 7 -3.73 -0.98 -0.09
N LEU A 8 -3.42 -0.31 1.01
CA LEU A 8 -2.14 -0.38 1.72
C LEU A 8 -2.33 -1.20 3.00
N VAL A 9 -1.47 -2.20 3.23
CA VAL A 9 -1.51 -3.09 4.40
C VAL A 9 -0.15 -3.06 5.10
N GLY A 10 -0.08 -3.06 6.43
CA GLY A 10 1.21 -2.88 7.08
C GLY A 10 1.22 -2.98 8.60
N GLY A 11 2.37 -2.63 9.17
CA GLY A 11 2.68 -2.70 10.60
C GLY A 11 3.54 -3.91 10.95
N ALA A 12 4.31 -3.81 12.04
CA ALA A 12 5.27 -4.82 12.50
C ALA A 12 4.71 -6.24 12.73
N ALA A 13 3.39 -6.40 12.82
CA ALA A 13 2.73 -7.71 12.95
C ALA A 13 2.41 -8.39 11.61
N ILE A 14 2.66 -7.70 10.49
CA ILE A 14 2.30 -8.14 9.15
C ILE A 14 3.55 -8.36 8.31
N ASP A 15 3.58 -9.47 7.57
CA ASP A 15 4.63 -9.78 6.60
C ASP A 15 4.33 -9.14 5.23
N GLY A 16 5.33 -8.47 4.65
CA GLY A 16 5.23 -7.85 3.34
C GLY A 16 5.03 -8.86 2.20
N ALA A 17 5.56 -10.09 2.34
CA ALA A 17 5.31 -11.13 1.33
C ALA A 17 3.84 -11.56 1.34
N TRP A 18 3.24 -11.69 2.51
CA TRP A 18 1.80 -11.94 2.65
C TRP A 18 0.95 -10.78 2.11
N ALA A 19 1.32 -9.52 2.40
CA ALA A 19 0.59 -8.35 1.86
C ALA A 19 0.54 -8.37 0.31
N LYS A 20 1.64 -8.80 -0.32
CA LYS A 20 1.69 -9.02 -1.78
C LYS A 20 0.81 -10.20 -2.22
N GLU A 21 0.82 -11.31 -1.49
CA GLU A 21 0.02 -12.51 -1.81
C GLU A 21 -1.49 -12.20 -1.85
N ILE A 22 -1.98 -11.38 -0.92
CA ILE A 22 -3.40 -10.98 -0.88
C ILE A 22 -3.77 -9.89 -1.91
N GLY A 23 -2.79 -9.41 -2.67
CA GLY A 23 -2.96 -8.38 -3.70
C GLY A 23 -3.18 -6.97 -3.14
N ALA A 24 -2.47 -6.60 -2.07
CA ALA A 24 -2.38 -5.20 -1.67
C ALA A 24 -1.61 -4.39 -2.72
N ASP A 25 -2.00 -3.13 -2.91
CA ASP A 25 -1.29 -2.19 -3.79
C ASP A 25 0.01 -1.69 -3.14
N GLY A 26 0.11 -1.72 -1.81
CA GLY A 26 1.33 -1.36 -1.08
C GLY A 26 1.45 -2.05 0.27
N PHE A 27 2.68 -2.04 0.78
CA PHE A 27 3.03 -2.48 2.13
C PHE A 27 3.92 -1.44 2.82
N ALA A 28 3.83 -1.35 4.14
CA ALA A 28 4.74 -0.56 4.96
C ALA A 28 4.90 -1.19 6.35
N GLU A 29 6.12 -1.23 6.88
CA GLU A 29 6.41 -1.81 8.20
C GLU A 29 6.08 -0.82 9.34
N ASP A 30 6.25 0.49 9.08
CA ASP A 30 6.03 1.54 10.08
C ASP A 30 5.19 2.73 9.57
N MET A 31 4.89 3.66 10.49
CA MET A 31 4.06 4.83 10.21
C MET A 31 4.68 5.78 9.18
N ARG A 32 6.00 5.95 9.18
CA ARG A 32 6.67 6.89 8.28
C ARG A 32 6.65 6.36 6.86
N GLU A 33 7.04 5.10 6.69
CA GLU A 33 6.98 4.42 5.40
C GLU A 33 5.55 4.37 4.85
N ALA A 34 4.55 4.12 5.72
CA ALA A 34 3.15 4.10 5.30
C ALA A 34 2.69 5.42 4.68
N ALA A 35 3.14 6.56 5.21
CA ALA A 35 2.83 7.86 4.65
C ALA A 35 3.47 8.07 3.27
N GLU A 36 4.72 7.65 3.09
CA GLU A 36 5.45 7.75 1.82
C GLU A 36 4.83 6.86 0.75
N VAL A 37 4.50 5.60 1.08
CA VAL A 37 3.84 4.65 0.17
C VAL A 37 2.45 5.15 -0.23
N ALA A 38 1.66 5.67 0.73
CA ALA A 38 0.35 6.23 0.43
C ALA A 38 0.42 7.41 -0.56
N LEU A 39 1.41 8.29 -0.41
CA LEU A 39 1.62 9.41 -1.34
C LEU A 39 1.97 8.92 -2.75
N SER A 40 2.87 7.94 -2.87
CA SER A 40 3.24 7.33 -4.15
C SER A 40 2.04 6.69 -4.85
N LEU A 41 1.25 5.90 -4.14
CA LEU A 41 0.05 5.23 -4.68
C LEU A 41 -1.01 6.23 -5.21
N LEU A 42 -1.12 7.39 -4.56
CA LEU A 42 -2.02 8.46 -5.00
C LEU A 42 -1.46 9.25 -6.19
N ALA A 43 -0.13 9.37 -6.29
CA ALA A 43 0.52 10.03 -7.41
C ALA A 43 0.33 9.23 -8.71
N GLU A 44 0.47 7.90 -8.68
CA GLU A 44 0.22 7.02 -9.85
C GLU A 44 -1.19 7.19 -10.43
N ARG A 45 -2.19 7.49 -9.58
CA ARG A 45 -3.57 7.73 -10.02
C ARG A 45 -3.73 9.04 -10.80
N LYS A 46 -2.85 10.04 -10.62
CA LYS A 46 -2.94 11.30 -11.38
C LYS A 46 -2.48 11.16 -12.83
N GLU A 47 -1.76 10.08 -13.15
CA GLU A 47 -1.20 9.84 -14.48
C GLU A 47 -2.04 8.85 -15.33
N ALA A 48 -3.11 8.28 -14.76
CA ALA A 48 -4.03 7.34 -15.40
C ALA A 48 -5.42 7.97 -15.62
#